data_AF-A0A354BT98-F1
#
_entry.id   AF-A0A354BT98-F1
#
_cell.length_a   1.000
_cell.length_b   1.000
_cell.length_c   1.000
_cell.angle_alpha   90.00
_cell.angle_beta   90.00
_cell.angle_gamma   90.00
#
_symmetry.space_group_name_H-M   'P 1'
#
loop_
_entity.id
_entity.type
_entity.pdbx_description
1 polymer ?
#
loop_
_entity_poly.entity_id
_entity_poly.type
_entity_poly.pdbx_seq_one_letter_code
_entity_poly.pdbx_strand_id
1 'polypeptide(L)'
;MQSDLNPLFSNKKTLEKYSSAFTLSDMEIFIFPELFYPLVIANIMSPVLWKWRDDPWFKGIEKKNFNSKANRIKQYIIQNYIFNLDLSTWGLTSKTNEIARFSDFFDIELLKQSNALFGYEGDKYYFDIDIRKHFGLDKYNSDIIPYWKTETIEAMNAFKHKEKNSTGAGECVSLSALYASALFVVGRIPLEKIFLIATPLHSQNFVTEKEGLITNNRRIVTKNMWYNGTSFSEKARRALENEKVTIVAHITGYIHVLYNDATINKSSYNLFSQKLTEFLKSELTSLVFINFLRFKSKYKTLFQYRCECSGKNRYISLEKMFEYEHTSKYNVSADTRASLVKEIEGDEFHLSPILGKIFLNDIENVLDNSAGKSLEAIRNEVNISRGTVSEDVITEMFNDIHDFIITDPCLPDSGKDYKETYTLCLSTFDSRETIIEKINNSIDKSELSLLSLYVYRDMDKIDWLPFIKAAIERNPVCFNDLNEKSTDEVYKLLINMSNDSVYDNNRLALPDEIWNFKRGDGIEKALLLSDIIVQRENSAGIEIIIDREKVSLESAGSVFQFTSHKNFRKRISIRGKEISVE
;
A
#
# COMPACT_ATOMS: atom_id res chain seq x y z
N MET A 1 -32.69 11.55 12.90
CA MET A 1 -32.07 10.83 14.02
C MET A 1 -30.67 11.36 14.18
N GLN A 2 -30.39 12.12 15.25
CA GLN A 2 -29.00 12.41 15.64
C GLN A 2 -28.42 11.10 16.17
N SER A 3 -27.50 10.50 15.43
CA SER A 3 -26.61 9.48 16.00
C SER A 3 -25.52 10.23 16.76
N ASP A 4 -25.53 10.17 18.09
CA ASP A 4 -24.36 10.55 18.88
C ASP A 4 -23.24 9.57 18.51
N LEU A 5 -22.35 9.98 17.61
CA LEU A 5 -21.17 9.20 17.22
C LEU A 5 -20.06 9.24 18.27
N ASN A 6 -20.30 9.81 19.45
CA ASN A 6 -19.37 9.71 20.57
C ASN A 6 -19.35 8.26 21.08
N PRO A 7 -18.28 7.50 20.82
CA PRO A 7 -18.22 6.10 21.18
C PRO A 7 -18.21 5.97 22.70
N LEU A 8 -19.15 5.20 23.23
CA LEU A 8 -19.02 4.66 24.58
C LEU A 8 -18.07 3.46 24.50
N PHE A 9 -16.87 3.59 25.08
CA PHE A 9 -15.86 2.53 25.11
C PHE A 9 -16.19 1.37 26.08
N SER A 10 -17.44 1.29 26.54
CA SER A 10 -17.95 0.16 27.31
C SER A 10 -18.06 -1.12 26.46
N ASN A 11 -18.21 -0.99 25.14
CA ASN A 11 -18.22 -2.13 24.22
C ASN A 11 -16.79 -2.51 23.78
N LYS A 12 -16.44 -3.79 23.97
CA LYS A 12 -15.11 -4.34 23.62
C LYS A 12 -14.75 -4.13 22.14
N LYS A 13 -15.66 -4.36 21.19
CA LYS A 13 -15.42 -4.16 19.74
C LYS A 13 -15.13 -2.70 19.42
N THR A 14 -15.87 -1.76 20.02
CA THR A 14 -15.66 -0.32 19.79
C THR A 14 -14.30 0.11 20.35
N LEU A 15 -13.99 -0.22 21.59
CA LEU A 15 -12.69 0.08 22.18
C LEU A 15 -11.55 -0.55 21.38
N GLU A 16 -11.73 -1.78 20.91
CA GLU A 16 -10.77 -2.48 20.06
C GLU A 16 -10.52 -1.77 18.73
N LYS A 17 -11.59 -1.36 18.02
CA LYS A 17 -11.48 -0.61 16.75
C LYS A 17 -10.73 0.71 16.93
N TYR A 18 -11.08 1.49 17.95
CA TYR A 18 -10.48 2.81 18.18
C TYR A 18 -9.04 2.73 18.70
N SER A 19 -8.71 1.71 19.49
CA SER A 19 -7.32 1.46 19.87
C SER A 19 -6.49 1.01 18.67
N SER A 20 -7.10 0.31 17.71
CA SER A 20 -6.41 -0.09 16.45
C SER A 20 -6.13 1.07 15.52
N ALA A 21 -6.69 2.26 15.77
CA ALA A 21 -6.32 3.46 15.03
C ALA A 21 -4.87 3.94 15.31
N PHE A 22 -4.23 3.47 16.39
CA PHE A 22 -2.85 3.86 16.72
C PHE A 22 -1.79 2.92 16.15
N THR A 23 -2.17 1.66 15.93
CA THR A 23 -1.30 0.60 15.41
C THR A 23 -1.54 0.31 13.93
N LEU A 24 -2.80 0.32 13.48
CA LEU A 24 -3.17 0.16 12.07
C LEU A 24 -2.51 -1.07 11.43
N SER A 25 -2.43 -2.19 12.14
CA SER A 25 -1.81 -3.38 11.56
C SER A 25 -2.60 -3.87 10.34
N ASP A 26 -1.96 -4.58 9.42
CA ASP A 26 -2.64 -5.12 8.22
C ASP A 26 -3.88 -5.94 8.60
N MET A 27 -3.79 -6.71 9.70
CA MET A 27 -4.90 -7.47 10.25
C MET A 27 -5.99 -6.58 10.85
N GLU A 28 -5.62 -5.51 11.54
CA GLU A 28 -6.57 -4.55 12.10
C GLU A 28 -7.34 -3.80 11.02
N ILE A 29 -6.67 -3.42 9.92
CA ILE A 29 -7.30 -2.79 8.76
C ILE A 29 -8.21 -3.79 8.03
N PHE A 30 -7.81 -5.05 7.95
CA PHE A 30 -8.66 -6.11 7.40
C PHE A 30 -9.94 -6.28 8.21
N ILE A 31 -9.84 -6.35 9.53
CA ILE A 31 -10.99 -6.53 10.42
C ILE A 31 -11.84 -5.26 10.51
N PHE A 32 -11.20 -4.09 10.59
CA PHE A 32 -11.85 -2.78 10.67
C PHE A 32 -11.48 -1.93 9.45
N PRO A 33 -12.09 -2.21 8.27
CA PRO A 33 -11.82 -1.46 7.04
C PRO A 33 -12.08 0.05 7.16
N GLU A 34 -12.87 0.47 8.16
CA GLU A 34 -13.04 1.88 8.55
C GLU A 34 -11.73 2.59 8.85
N LEU A 35 -10.67 1.87 9.24
CA LEU A 35 -9.36 2.42 9.61
C LEU A 35 -8.47 2.75 8.40
N PHE A 36 -8.76 2.22 7.21
CA PHE A 36 -7.85 2.35 6.06
C PHE A 36 -7.77 3.80 5.54
N TYR A 37 -8.91 4.46 5.31
CA TYR A 37 -8.96 5.83 4.80
C TYR A 37 -8.61 6.91 5.84
N PRO A 38 -8.91 6.78 7.15
CA PRO A 38 -8.41 7.66 8.20
C PRO A 38 -6.90 7.91 8.15
N LEU A 39 -6.10 6.93 7.76
CA LEU A 39 -4.65 7.11 7.58
C LEU A 39 -4.30 8.15 6.50
N VAL A 40 -5.08 8.19 5.41
CA VAL A 40 -4.92 9.22 4.37
C VAL A 40 -5.20 10.60 4.96
N ILE A 41 -6.30 10.73 5.72
CA ILE A 41 -6.71 12.01 6.32
C ILE A 41 -5.72 12.46 7.39
N ALA A 42 -5.22 11.55 8.23
CA ALA A 42 -4.19 11.84 9.22
C ALA A 42 -2.90 12.36 8.56
N ASN A 43 -2.47 11.74 7.46
CA ASN A 43 -1.33 12.23 6.67
C ASN A 43 -1.62 13.61 6.06
N ILE A 44 -2.85 13.88 5.59
CA ILE A 44 -3.24 15.21 5.10
C ILE A 44 -3.20 16.27 6.23
N MET A 45 -3.58 15.91 7.45
CA MET A 45 -3.49 16.80 8.62
C MET A 45 -2.04 17.04 9.06
N SER A 46 -1.13 16.11 8.76
CA SER A 46 0.28 16.21 9.13
C SER A 46 0.95 17.43 8.51
N PRO A 47 1.65 18.27 9.29
CA PRO A 47 2.40 19.42 8.77
C PRO A 47 3.54 18.99 7.82
N VAL A 48 3.96 17.73 7.83
CA VAL A 48 5.03 17.21 6.96
C VAL A 48 4.66 17.37 5.48
N LEU A 49 3.45 16.97 5.07
CA LEU A 49 3.04 17.09 3.66
C LEU A 49 2.89 18.54 3.19
N TRP A 50 2.54 19.44 4.10
CA TRP A 50 2.44 20.87 3.77
C TRP A 50 3.83 21.48 3.58
N LYS A 51 4.84 21.03 4.33
CA LYS A 51 6.24 21.36 4.04
C LYS A 51 6.68 20.85 2.67
N TRP A 52 6.22 19.67 2.24
CA TRP A 52 6.51 19.19 0.88
C TRP A 52 5.87 20.06 -0.18
N ARG A 53 4.62 20.47 0.02
CA ARG A 53 3.92 21.33 -0.93
C ARG A 53 4.70 22.62 -1.24
N ASP A 54 5.40 23.13 -0.23
CA ASP A 54 6.20 24.35 -0.31
C ASP A 54 7.68 24.07 -0.69
N ASP A 55 8.06 22.81 -0.90
CA ASP A 55 9.42 22.41 -1.27
C ASP A 55 9.77 22.86 -2.72
N PRO A 56 10.99 23.38 -2.97
CA PRO A 56 11.44 23.78 -4.31
C PRO A 56 11.29 22.69 -5.38
N TRP A 57 11.37 21.40 -5.01
CA TRP A 57 11.12 20.26 -5.90
C TRP A 57 9.72 20.33 -6.54
N PHE A 58 8.72 20.86 -5.85
CA PHE A 58 7.35 20.93 -6.35
C PHE A 58 6.97 22.30 -6.92
N LYS A 59 7.92 23.22 -7.07
CA LYS A 59 7.67 24.51 -7.73
C LYS A 59 7.03 24.32 -9.11
N GLY A 60 5.89 24.99 -9.33
CA GLY A 60 5.14 24.96 -10.58
C GLY A 60 4.41 23.65 -10.86
N ILE A 61 4.23 22.77 -9.85
CA ILE A 61 3.55 21.48 -10.02
C ILE A 61 2.12 21.65 -10.52
N GLU A 62 1.43 22.71 -10.14
CA GLU A 62 0.06 23.02 -10.53
C GLU A 62 -0.12 23.17 -12.05
N LYS A 63 0.92 23.62 -12.76
CA LYS A 63 0.93 23.80 -14.22
C LYS A 63 1.23 22.51 -14.99
N LYS A 64 1.63 21.44 -14.30
CA LYS A 64 2.02 20.18 -14.93
C LYS A 64 0.81 19.30 -15.21
N ASN A 65 0.91 18.46 -16.26
CA ASN A 65 -0.09 17.43 -16.52
C ASN A 65 -0.08 16.34 -15.44
N PHE A 66 -1.17 15.58 -15.36
CA PHE A 66 -1.39 14.55 -14.34
C PHE A 66 -0.22 13.56 -14.21
N ASN A 67 0.22 12.94 -15.32
CA ASN A 67 1.30 11.95 -15.29
C ASN A 67 2.64 12.57 -14.82
N SER A 68 2.89 13.83 -15.16
CA SER A 68 4.08 14.55 -14.70
C SER A 68 4.00 14.87 -13.20
N LYS A 69 2.83 15.27 -12.69
CA LYS A 69 2.59 15.48 -11.24
C LYS A 69 2.83 14.19 -10.46
N ALA A 70 2.19 13.10 -10.86
CA ALA A 70 2.32 11.79 -10.22
C ALA A 70 3.77 11.28 -10.24
N ASN A 71 4.48 11.46 -11.35
CA ASN A 71 5.90 11.11 -11.43
C ASN A 71 6.79 11.94 -10.49
N ARG A 72 6.58 13.26 -10.36
CA ARG A 72 7.37 14.08 -9.42
C ARG A 72 7.14 13.67 -7.96
N ILE A 73 5.89 13.37 -7.60
CA ILE A 73 5.54 12.86 -6.26
C ILE A 73 6.19 11.50 -6.02
N LYS A 74 6.08 10.56 -6.97
CA LYS A 74 6.78 9.27 -6.92
C LYS A 74 8.27 9.46 -6.69
N GLN A 75 8.93 10.30 -7.49
CA GLN A 75 10.37 10.55 -7.37
C GLN A 75 10.74 11.09 -5.99
N TYR A 76 9.95 12.02 -5.45
CA TYR A 76 10.16 12.54 -4.11
C TYR A 76 10.01 11.46 -3.04
N ILE A 77 8.96 10.62 -3.13
CA ILE A 77 8.74 9.52 -2.19
C ILE A 77 9.89 8.51 -2.27
N ILE A 78 10.30 8.05 -3.46
CA ILE A 78 11.36 7.04 -3.55
C ILE A 78 12.73 7.55 -3.12
N GLN A 79 12.98 8.86 -3.15
CA GLN A 79 14.23 9.47 -2.68
C GLN A 79 14.26 9.60 -1.15
N ASN A 80 13.10 9.80 -0.52
CA ASN A 80 12.99 10.06 0.91
C ASN A 80 12.51 8.85 1.73
N TYR A 81 11.97 7.83 1.08
CA TYR A 81 11.43 6.63 1.72
C TYR A 81 11.87 5.35 1.00
N ILE A 82 12.23 4.36 1.81
CA ILE A 82 12.39 2.98 1.37
C ILE A 82 11.13 2.17 1.71
N PHE A 83 10.96 1.04 1.01
CA PHE A 83 9.97 0.06 1.38
C PHE A 83 10.56 -0.79 2.52
N ASN A 84 9.90 -0.80 3.68
CA ASN A 84 10.37 -1.56 4.83
C ASN A 84 10.09 -3.05 4.60
N LEU A 85 11.15 -3.85 4.58
CA LEU A 85 11.10 -5.31 4.45
C LEU A 85 11.56 -6.03 5.72
N ASP A 86 11.97 -5.27 6.76
CA ASP A 86 12.35 -5.84 8.05
C ASP A 86 11.09 -6.22 8.83
N LEU A 87 10.67 -7.47 8.65
CA LEU A 87 9.52 -8.08 9.31
C LEU A 87 9.59 -8.00 10.84
N SER A 88 10.78 -7.85 11.43
CA SER A 88 10.93 -7.78 12.89
C SER A 88 10.86 -6.36 13.45
N THR A 89 10.70 -5.34 12.59
CA THR A 89 10.68 -3.92 13.00
C THR A 89 9.72 -3.69 14.16
N TRP A 90 8.50 -4.20 14.06
CA TRP A 90 7.45 -3.96 15.06
C TRP A 90 7.28 -5.12 16.04
N GLY A 91 8.17 -6.12 15.98
CA GLY A 91 8.17 -7.28 16.85
C GLY A 91 7.42 -8.47 16.28
N LEU A 92 7.28 -9.50 17.11
CA LEU A 92 6.62 -10.76 16.75
C LEU A 92 5.42 -10.99 17.68
N THR A 93 4.34 -11.54 17.15
CA THR A 93 3.16 -12.00 17.91
C THR A 93 2.90 -13.48 17.57
N SER A 94 1.84 -14.07 18.12
CA SER A 94 1.41 -15.43 17.77
C SER A 94 0.03 -15.45 17.13
N LYS A 95 -0.22 -16.40 16.22
CA LYS A 95 -1.55 -16.59 15.60
C LYS A 95 -2.60 -16.81 16.70
N THR A 96 -2.25 -17.57 17.73
CA THR A 96 -3.11 -17.80 18.91
C THR A 96 -3.51 -16.50 19.63
N ASN A 97 -2.55 -15.61 19.89
CA ASN A 97 -2.80 -14.35 20.59
C ASN A 97 -3.70 -13.42 19.76
N GLU A 98 -3.39 -13.27 18.47
CA GLU A 98 -4.22 -12.45 17.58
C GLU A 98 -5.62 -13.05 17.42
N ILE A 99 -5.78 -14.37 17.27
CA ILE A 99 -7.10 -15.00 17.19
C ILE A 99 -7.91 -14.73 18.48
N ALA A 100 -7.32 -14.90 19.66
CA ALA A 100 -7.99 -14.65 20.94
C ALA A 100 -8.42 -13.18 21.12
N ARG A 101 -7.72 -12.26 20.46
CA ARG A 101 -8.01 -10.82 20.49
C ARG A 101 -9.31 -10.48 19.75
N PHE A 102 -9.58 -11.14 18.62
CA PHE A 102 -10.73 -10.83 17.75
C PHE A 102 -11.87 -11.87 17.81
N SER A 103 -11.66 -13.03 18.45
CA SER A 103 -12.62 -14.13 18.51
C SER A 103 -14.01 -13.76 19.01
N ASP A 104 -14.12 -12.73 19.86
CA ASP A 104 -15.38 -12.34 20.47
C ASP A 104 -16.33 -11.59 19.53
N PHE A 105 -15.84 -11.10 18.39
CA PHE A 105 -16.63 -10.28 17.47
C PHE A 105 -16.29 -10.48 16.00
N PHE A 106 -15.45 -11.47 15.66
CA PHE A 106 -15.10 -11.82 14.29
C PHE A 106 -15.09 -13.34 14.10
N ASP A 107 -15.65 -13.80 12.98
CA ASP A 107 -15.68 -15.23 12.64
C ASP A 107 -14.27 -15.71 12.23
N ILE A 108 -13.70 -16.61 13.03
CA ILE A 108 -12.37 -17.15 12.84
C ILE A 108 -12.25 -17.95 11.53
N GLU A 109 -13.33 -18.56 11.06
CA GLU A 109 -13.29 -19.30 9.79
C GLU A 109 -13.20 -18.35 8.59
N LEU A 110 -13.84 -17.18 8.65
CA LEU A 110 -13.66 -16.12 7.64
C LEU A 110 -12.25 -15.54 7.66
N LEU A 111 -11.65 -15.44 8.84
CA LEU A 111 -10.30 -14.94 9.07
C LEU A 111 -9.22 -15.91 8.54
N LYS A 112 -9.47 -17.22 8.60
CA LYS A 112 -8.65 -18.26 7.95
C LYS A 112 -8.74 -18.20 6.43
N GLN A 113 -9.93 -17.93 5.88
CA GLN A 113 -10.15 -17.87 4.44
C GLN A 113 -9.52 -16.65 3.76
N SER A 114 -9.25 -15.57 4.50
CA SER A 114 -8.74 -14.33 3.92
C SER A 114 -7.24 -14.32 3.64
N ASN A 115 -6.50 -15.37 4.01
CA ASN A 115 -5.02 -15.41 4.02
C ASN A 115 -4.34 -14.28 4.84
N ALA A 116 -5.11 -13.39 5.48
CA ALA A 116 -4.61 -12.18 6.14
C ALA A 116 -3.79 -12.47 7.41
N LEU A 117 -4.01 -13.62 8.08
CA LEU A 117 -3.22 -14.02 9.26
C LEU A 117 -2.12 -15.03 8.97
N PHE A 118 -2.28 -15.82 7.91
CA PHE A 118 -1.57 -17.10 7.79
C PHE A 118 -0.39 -17.02 6.83
N GLY A 119 0.14 -15.82 6.59
CA GLY A 119 1.46 -15.65 6.01
C GLY A 119 1.67 -16.46 4.75
N TYR A 120 0.84 -16.23 3.72
CA TYR A 120 1.06 -16.80 2.39
C TYR A 120 0.92 -18.33 2.30
N GLU A 121 0.25 -18.99 3.27
CA GLU A 121 0.05 -20.45 3.25
C GLU A 121 -1.01 -20.93 2.23
N GLY A 122 -1.93 -20.06 1.78
CA GLY A 122 -3.11 -20.47 0.99
C GLY A 122 -3.13 -20.10 -0.50
N ASP A 123 -2.18 -19.33 -1.02
CA ASP A 123 -2.18 -18.91 -2.42
C ASP A 123 -1.13 -19.67 -3.25
N LYS A 124 -1.62 -20.64 -4.04
CA LYS A 124 -0.82 -21.55 -4.87
C LYS A 124 0.11 -20.79 -5.81
N TYR A 125 -0.35 -19.67 -6.38
CA TYR A 125 0.47 -18.85 -7.28
C TYR A 125 1.72 -18.32 -6.58
N TYR A 126 1.55 -17.85 -5.33
CA TYR A 126 2.62 -17.26 -4.54
C TYR A 126 3.60 -18.28 -3.95
N PHE A 127 3.09 -19.48 -3.64
CA PHE A 127 3.91 -20.62 -3.27
C PHE A 127 4.84 -21.03 -4.43
N ASP A 128 4.31 -21.07 -5.66
CA ASP A 128 5.04 -21.49 -6.86
C ASP A 128 6.16 -20.51 -7.28
N ILE A 129 6.11 -19.24 -6.84
CA ILE A 129 7.14 -18.22 -7.14
C ILE A 129 8.06 -17.88 -5.95
N ASP A 130 8.07 -18.69 -4.90
CA ASP A 130 8.96 -18.59 -3.72
C ASP A 130 8.91 -17.21 -3.02
N ILE A 131 7.72 -16.60 -2.98
CA ILE A 131 7.55 -15.26 -2.39
C ILE A 131 7.90 -15.26 -0.90
N ARG A 132 7.67 -16.39 -0.21
CA ARG A 132 8.01 -16.54 1.21
C ARG A 132 9.49 -16.34 1.45
N LYS A 133 10.36 -16.97 0.65
CA LYS A 133 11.81 -16.74 0.75
C LYS A 133 12.19 -15.33 0.35
N HIS A 134 11.53 -14.75 -0.65
CA HIS A 134 11.78 -13.36 -1.07
C HIS A 134 11.55 -12.34 0.06
N PHE A 135 10.52 -12.55 0.88
CA PHE A 135 10.20 -11.71 2.04
C PHE A 135 10.78 -12.23 3.36
N GLY A 136 11.53 -13.35 3.37
CA GLY A 136 12.09 -13.95 4.59
C GLY A 136 11.05 -14.59 5.53
N LEU A 137 9.88 -14.91 5.00
CA LEU A 137 8.76 -15.54 5.70
C LEU A 137 8.94 -17.05 5.90
N ASP A 138 9.86 -17.66 5.16
CA ASP A 138 10.31 -19.03 5.36
C ASP A 138 10.82 -19.28 6.80
N LYS A 139 11.30 -18.23 7.47
CA LYS A 139 11.72 -18.25 8.88
C LYS A 139 10.56 -18.40 9.88
N TYR A 140 9.32 -18.13 9.45
CA TYR A 140 8.13 -18.17 10.29
C TYR A 140 7.19 -19.29 9.82
N ASN A 141 7.56 -20.52 10.15
CA ASN A 141 6.82 -21.75 9.81
C ASN A 141 6.01 -22.31 11.00
N SER A 142 5.77 -21.49 12.03
CA SER A 142 5.15 -21.89 13.29
C SER A 142 3.99 -20.97 13.69
N ASP A 143 3.58 -21.01 14.96
CA ASP A 143 2.55 -20.12 15.54
C ASP A 143 3.02 -18.65 15.61
N ILE A 144 4.33 -18.40 15.54
CA ILE A 144 4.89 -17.04 15.62
C ILE A 144 4.85 -16.36 14.25
N ILE A 145 4.29 -15.15 14.22
CA ILE A 145 4.17 -14.31 13.03
C ILE A 145 4.73 -12.91 13.31
N PRO A 146 5.22 -12.19 12.28
CA PRO A 146 5.56 -10.78 12.45
C PRO A 146 4.32 -9.95 12.82
N TYR A 147 4.50 -8.85 13.54
CA TYR A 147 3.44 -7.86 13.78
C TYR A 147 3.55 -6.76 12.71
N TRP A 148 2.61 -6.70 11.75
CA TRP A 148 2.72 -5.84 10.56
C TRP A 148 2.00 -4.52 10.83
N LYS A 149 2.70 -3.57 11.45
CA LYS A 149 2.15 -2.28 11.86
C LYS A 149 2.29 -1.26 10.74
N THR A 150 1.22 -0.50 10.47
CA THR A 150 1.24 0.58 9.48
C THR A 150 1.63 1.92 10.11
N GLU A 151 2.33 2.76 9.36
CA GLU A 151 2.89 4.02 9.82
C GLU A 151 2.19 5.26 9.25
N THR A 152 1.92 6.24 10.13
CA THR A 152 1.71 7.65 9.74
C THR A 152 3.01 8.26 9.21
N ILE A 153 2.93 9.36 8.45
CA ILE A 153 4.11 10.00 7.86
C ILE A 153 5.17 10.44 8.90
N GLU A 154 4.76 10.76 10.14
CA GLU A 154 5.67 11.01 11.27
C GLU A 154 6.49 9.77 11.63
N ALA A 155 5.83 8.64 11.84
CA ALA A 155 6.50 7.37 12.12
C ALA A 155 7.37 6.93 10.94
N MET A 156 6.89 7.11 9.70
CA MET A 156 7.70 6.82 8.50
C MET A 156 9.00 7.65 8.47
N ASN A 157 8.94 8.93 8.85
CA ASN A 157 10.10 9.81 8.94
C ASN A 157 11.08 9.41 10.04
N ALA A 158 10.57 8.84 11.13
CA ALA A 158 11.37 8.50 12.29
C ALA A 158 12.35 7.35 12.04
N PHE A 159 12.12 6.53 10.99
CA PHE A 159 13.06 5.48 10.58
C PHE A 159 14.48 5.97 10.34
N LYS A 160 14.70 7.25 9.99
CA LYS A 160 16.05 7.83 9.88
C LYS A 160 16.85 7.81 11.20
N HIS A 161 16.18 7.56 12.33
CA HIS A 161 16.78 7.43 13.66
C HIS A 161 17.09 5.96 14.02
N LYS A 162 16.54 4.98 13.28
CA LYS A 162 16.89 3.57 13.45
C LYS A 162 18.27 3.33 12.86
N GLU A 163 19.08 2.52 13.53
CA GLU A 163 20.43 2.18 13.04
C GLU A 163 20.37 1.60 11.62
N LYS A 164 21.34 1.96 10.77
CA LYS A 164 21.46 1.55 9.36
C LYS A 164 20.41 2.15 8.40
N ASN A 165 19.50 3.00 8.88
CA ASN A 165 18.55 3.69 8.03
C ASN A 165 18.96 5.15 7.80
N SER A 166 19.17 5.55 6.55
CA SER A 166 19.53 6.94 6.17
C SER A 166 18.32 7.79 5.76
N THR A 167 17.16 7.17 5.55
CA THR A 167 15.93 7.81 5.06
C THR A 167 14.74 7.35 5.89
N GLY A 168 13.55 7.88 5.60
CA GLY A 168 12.32 7.30 6.10
C GLY A 168 12.08 5.90 5.52
N ALA A 169 11.13 5.17 6.09
CA ALA A 169 10.67 3.89 5.58
C ALA A 169 9.17 3.72 5.86
N GLY A 170 8.54 2.76 5.19
CA GLY A 170 7.21 2.29 5.58
C GLY A 170 6.76 1.09 4.77
N GLU A 171 5.69 0.46 5.24
CA GLU A 171 5.09 -0.73 4.64
C GLU A 171 4.12 -0.37 3.49
N CYS A 172 3.50 -1.39 2.88
CA CYS A 172 2.66 -1.22 1.68
C CYS A 172 1.52 -0.22 1.95
N VAL A 173 0.82 -0.40 3.07
CA VAL A 173 -0.34 0.42 3.45
C VAL A 173 0.09 1.86 3.71
N SER A 174 1.21 2.05 4.41
CA SER A 174 1.81 3.36 4.69
C SER A 174 2.16 4.10 3.41
N LEU A 175 2.82 3.42 2.47
CA LEU A 175 3.14 3.99 1.16
C LEU A 175 1.87 4.32 0.36
N SER A 176 0.88 3.43 0.35
CA SER A 176 -0.40 3.67 -0.33
C SER A 176 -1.08 4.95 0.21
N ALA A 177 -1.22 5.09 1.52
CA ALA A 177 -1.79 6.27 2.13
C ALA A 177 -0.94 7.54 1.91
N LEU A 178 0.40 7.41 1.90
CA LEU A 178 1.31 8.51 1.58
C LEU A 178 1.16 9.00 0.14
N TYR A 179 1.01 8.10 -0.84
CA TYR A 179 0.73 8.49 -2.23
C TYR A 179 -0.62 9.21 -2.34
N ALA A 180 -1.67 8.67 -1.75
CA ALA A 180 -3.01 9.27 -1.81
C ALA A 180 -3.03 10.69 -1.22
N SER A 181 -2.46 10.85 -0.03
CA SER A 181 -2.37 12.14 0.66
C SER A 181 -1.46 13.14 -0.07
N ALA A 182 -0.31 12.71 -0.61
CA ALA A 182 0.57 13.57 -1.40
C ALA A 182 -0.05 13.99 -2.74
N LEU A 183 -0.78 13.10 -3.42
CA LEU A 183 -1.52 13.43 -4.64
C LEU A 183 -2.59 14.50 -4.38
N PHE A 184 -3.22 14.48 -3.21
CA PHE A 184 -4.17 15.51 -2.80
C PHE A 184 -3.48 16.83 -2.45
N VAL A 185 -2.59 16.84 -1.43
CA VAL A 185 -1.98 18.06 -0.88
C VAL A 185 -1.03 18.73 -1.88
N VAL A 186 -0.15 17.94 -2.49
CA VAL A 186 0.92 18.44 -3.39
C VAL A 186 0.45 18.39 -4.84
N GLY A 187 -0.15 17.28 -5.28
CA GLY A 187 -0.61 17.08 -6.66
C GLY A 187 -1.86 17.87 -7.03
N ARG A 188 -2.64 18.34 -6.04
CA ARG A 188 -3.96 18.97 -6.21
C ARG A 188 -4.92 18.07 -6.97
N ILE A 189 -4.89 16.76 -6.69
CA ILE A 189 -5.83 15.78 -7.23
C ILE A 189 -6.95 15.58 -6.20
N PRO A 190 -8.25 15.80 -6.55
CA PRO A 190 -9.35 15.61 -5.61
C PRO A 190 -9.41 14.19 -5.04
N LEU A 191 -9.81 14.06 -3.77
CA LEU A 191 -9.89 12.77 -3.07
C LEU A 191 -10.94 11.84 -3.69
N GLU A 192 -11.97 12.42 -4.32
CA GLU A 192 -13.04 11.72 -5.04
C GLU A 192 -12.52 10.94 -6.26
N LYS A 193 -11.26 11.17 -6.65
CA LYS A 193 -10.59 10.47 -7.75
C LYS A 193 -9.58 9.43 -7.28
N ILE A 194 -9.37 9.28 -5.96
CA ILE A 194 -8.31 8.44 -5.40
C ILE A 194 -8.95 7.33 -4.56
N PHE A 195 -8.84 6.09 -5.05
CA PHE A 195 -9.34 4.89 -4.40
C PHE A 195 -8.17 4.08 -3.86
N LEU A 196 -8.25 3.70 -2.60
CA LEU A 196 -7.31 2.77 -1.97
C LEU A 196 -7.84 1.35 -2.20
N ILE A 197 -6.95 0.46 -2.63
CA ILE A 197 -7.22 -0.95 -2.90
C ILE A 197 -6.30 -1.76 -1.99
N ALA A 198 -6.87 -2.72 -1.25
CA ALA A 198 -6.10 -3.73 -0.55
C ALA A 198 -6.48 -5.13 -1.05
N THR A 199 -5.48 -5.98 -1.12
CA THR A 199 -5.54 -7.43 -1.24
C THR A 199 -4.89 -8.01 0.02
N PRO A 200 -4.94 -9.34 0.27
CA PRO A 200 -4.28 -9.92 1.44
C PRO A 200 -2.79 -9.66 1.53
N LEU A 201 -2.11 -9.42 0.39
CA LEU A 201 -0.65 -9.32 0.32
C LEU A 201 -0.14 -7.96 -0.14
N HIS A 202 -1.04 -7.07 -0.55
CA HIS A 202 -0.64 -5.80 -1.14
C HIS A 202 -1.68 -4.71 -0.96
N SER A 203 -1.21 -3.47 -0.90
CA SER A 203 -2.06 -2.30 -0.94
C SER A 203 -1.51 -1.26 -1.91
N GLN A 204 -2.43 -0.64 -2.63
CA GLN A 204 -2.15 0.26 -3.74
C GLN A 204 -3.27 1.27 -3.91
N ASN A 205 -3.06 2.27 -4.76
CA ASN A 205 -4.11 3.21 -5.14
C ASN A 205 -4.47 3.03 -6.61
N PHE A 206 -5.73 3.30 -6.94
CA PHE A 206 -6.16 3.59 -8.30
C PHE A 206 -6.72 5.01 -8.37
N VAL A 207 -6.11 5.81 -9.24
CA VAL A 207 -6.50 7.21 -9.47
C VAL A 207 -7.27 7.30 -10.78
N THR A 208 -8.52 7.72 -10.74
CA THR A 208 -9.44 7.73 -11.91
C THR A 208 -9.24 8.95 -12.84
N GLU A 209 -8.18 9.72 -12.65
CA GLU A 209 -7.83 10.88 -13.48
C GLU A 209 -7.34 10.41 -14.87
N LYS A 210 -7.88 11.02 -15.94
CA LYS A 210 -7.58 10.65 -17.34
C LYS A 210 -7.90 9.17 -17.61
N GLU A 211 -6.92 8.40 -18.09
CA GLU A 211 -7.05 6.97 -18.40
C GLU A 211 -6.87 6.07 -17.17
N GLY A 212 -6.49 6.64 -16.03
CA GLY A 212 -6.18 5.90 -14.81
C GLY A 212 -4.68 5.82 -14.50
N LEU A 213 -4.36 5.67 -13.22
CA LEU A 213 -2.99 5.45 -12.73
C LEU A 213 -3.03 4.60 -11.47
N ILE A 214 -2.20 3.57 -11.41
CA ILE A 214 -1.99 2.75 -10.21
C ILE A 214 -0.70 3.19 -9.49
N THR A 215 -0.73 3.32 -8.17
CA THR A 215 0.50 3.46 -7.36
C THR A 215 0.76 2.15 -6.63
N ASN A 216 1.95 1.58 -6.75
CA ASN A 216 2.30 0.28 -6.17
C ASN A 216 3.66 0.41 -5.45
N ASN A 217 3.67 0.51 -4.13
CA ASN A 217 4.86 0.76 -3.32
C ASN A 217 5.76 1.87 -3.90
N ARG A 218 6.92 1.52 -4.47
CA ARG A 218 7.88 2.47 -5.05
C ARG A 218 7.62 2.78 -6.53
N ARG A 219 6.44 2.46 -7.05
CA ARG A 219 6.09 2.47 -8.48
C ARG A 219 4.82 3.26 -8.74
N ILE A 220 4.72 3.80 -9.95
CA ILE A 220 3.44 4.20 -10.55
C ILE A 220 3.33 3.52 -11.91
N VAL A 221 2.10 3.21 -12.30
CA VAL A 221 1.80 2.43 -13.50
C VAL A 221 0.67 3.12 -14.24
N THR A 222 0.98 3.61 -15.44
CA THR A 222 -0.04 4.09 -16.38
C THR A 222 -0.57 2.91 -17.20
N LYS A 223 -1.68 3.13 -17.92
CA LYS A 223 -2.24 2.12 -18.81
C LYS A 223 -1.21 1.62 -19.83
N ASN A 224 -0.47 2.54 -20.47
CA ASN A 224 0.61 2.17 -21.40
C ASN A 224 1.71 1.34 -20.74
N MET A 225 2.05 1.62 -19.47
CA MET A 225 3.04 0.82 -18.76
C MET A 225 2.51 -0.60 -18.50
N TRP A 226 1.24 -0.76 -18.14
CA TRP A 226 0.60 -2.07 -17.91
C TRP A 226 0.82 -3.06 -19.07
N TYR A 227 0.81 -2.56 -20.30
CA TYR A 227 0.95 -3.36 -21.53
C TYR A 227 2.30 -3.22 -22.25
N ASN A 228 3.36 -2.70 -21.60
CA ASN A 228 4.66 -2.51 -22.26
C ASN A 228 5.56 -3.76 -22.29
N GLY A 229 5.13 -4.86 -21.64
CA GLY A 229 5.84 -6.15 -21.66
C GLY A 229 7.15 -6.19 -20.88
N THR A 230 7.42 -5.21 -20.01
CA THR A 230 8.62 -5.19 -19.16
C THR A 230 8.45 -6.03 -17.89
N SER A 231 9.56 -6.46 -17.28
CA SER A 231 9.55 -7.13 -15.97
C SER A 231 8.96 -6.26 -14.86
N PHE A 232 9.03 -4.94 -15.02
CA PHE A 232 8.37 -4.00 -14.12
C PHE A 232 6.85 -4.14 -14.19
N SER A 233 6.31 -4.23 -15.40
CA SER A 233 4.87 -4.35 -15.63
C SER A 233 4.35 -5.70 -15.18
N GLU A 234 5.10 -6.78 -15.44
CA GLU A 234 4.81 -8.10 -14.88
C GLU A 234 4.60 -8.01 -13.36
N LYS A 235 5.56 -7.43 -12.62
CA LYS A 235 5.47 -7.33 -11.16
C LYS A 235 4.33 -6.45 -10.68
N ALA A 236 3.94 -5.43 -11.44
CA ALA A 236 2.83 -4.55 -11.09
C ALA A 236 1.45 -5.19 -11.32
N ARG A 237 1.37 -6.14 -12.26
CA ARG A 237 0.12 -6.81 -12.65
C ARG A 237 -0.32 -7.88 -11.66
N ARG A 238 0.64 -8.54 -11.01
CA ARG A 238 0.46 -9.73 -10.16
C ARG A 238 -0.73 -9.66 -9.20
N ALA A 239 -0.84 -8.58 -8.42
CA ALA A 239 -1.87 -8.45 -7.41
C ALA A 239 -3.28 -8.41 -8.02
N LEU A 240 -3.49 -7.73 -9.16
CA LEU A 240 -4.82 -7.66 -9.78
C LEU A 240 -5.12 -8.85 -10.71
N GLU A 241 -4.10 -9.60 -11.12
CA GLU A 241 -4.27 -10.83 -11.92
C GLU A 241 -4.55 -12.06 -11.06
N ASN A 242 -3.95 -12.14 -9.86
CA ASN A 242 -3.92 -13.38 -9.09
C ASN A 242 -4.60 -13.26 -7.71
N GLU A 243 -4.81 -12.05 -7.20
CA GLU A 243 -5.39 -11.85 -5.87
C GLU A 243 -6.82 -11.32 -5.91
N LYS A 244 -7.54 -11.63 -4.83
CA LYS A 244 -8.82 -11.01 -4.54
C LYS A 244 -8.62 -9.65 -3.89
N VAL A 245 -9.27 -8.62 -4.41
CA VAL A 245 -9.38 -7.33 -3.73
C VAL A 245 -10.30 -7.51 -2.53
N THR A 246 -9.76 -7.31 -1.34
CA THR A 246 -10.47 -7.49 -0.07
C THR A 246 -11.17 -6.22 0.36
N ILE A 247 -10.54 -5.06 0.17
CA ILE A 247 -11.06 -3.74 0.56
C ILE A 247 -10.88 -2.75 -0.59
N VAL A 248 -11.93 -1.97 -0.85
CA VAL A 248 -11.83 -0.70 -1.57
C VAL A 248 -12.28 0.42 -0.65
N ALA A 249 -11.39 1.38 -0.39
CA ALA A 249 -11.64 2.52 0.48
C ALA A 249 -11.58 3.84 -0.30
N HIS A 250 -12.45 4.77 0.07
CA HIS A 250 -12.68 6.05 -0.61
C HIS A 250 -13.12 7.10 0.42
N ILE A 251 -13.03 8.40 0.08
CA ILE A 251 -13.45 9.50 0.99
C ILE A 251 -14.91 9.38 1.46
N THR A 252 -15.74 8.67 0.71
CA THR A 252 -17.15 8.41 1.04
C THR A 252 -17.37 7.18 1.92
N GLY A 253 -16.36 6.35 2.18
CA GLY A 253 -16.49 5.10 2.92
C GLY A 253 -15.73 3.93 2.29
N TYR A 254 -16.11 2.71 2.64
CA TYR A 254 -15.44 1.48 2.17
C TYR A 254 -16.43 0.42 1.69
N ILE A 255 -15.92 -0.56 0.95
CA ILE A 255 -16.56 -1.84 0.67
C ILE A 255 -15.56 -2.97 0.93
N HIS A 256 -16.05 -4.05 1.52
CA HIS A 256 -15.23 -5.18 1.94
C HIS A 256 -15.82 -6.49 1.39
N VAL A 257 -14.96 -7.47 1.07
CA VAL A 257 -15.38 -8.79 0.59
C VAL A 257 -16.29 -9.55 1.58
N LEU A 258 -15.90 -9.64 2.86
CA LEU A 258 -16.60 -10.38 3.92
C LEU A 258 -17.91 -9.74 4.40
N TYR A 259 -17.95 -8.43 4.59
CA TYR A 259 -19.12 -7.77 5.19
C TYR A 259 -20.25 -7.57 4.19
N ASN A 260 -21.50 -7.74 4.62
CA ASN A 260 -22.66 -7.48 3.77
C ASN A 260 -22.92 -5.98 3.57
N ASP A 261 -22.55 -5.17 4.55
CA ASP A 261 -22.73 -3.72 4.51
C ASP A 261 -21.55 -3.03 3.83
N ALA A 262 -21.84 -1.97 3.09
CA ALA A 262 -20.86 -1.08 2.48
C ALA A 262 -21.21 0.38 2.79
N THR A 263 -20.24 1.21 3.16
CA THR A 263 -20.46 2.63 3.43
C THR A 263 -20.01 3.52 2.27
N ILE A 264 -19.16 3.00 1.37
CA ILE A 264 -18.76 3.71 0.16
C ILE A 264 -20.00 4.12 -0.65
N ASN A 265 -19.98 5.33 -1.22
CA ASN A 265 -21.06 5.75 -2.09
C ASN A 265 -21.14 4.81 -3.31
N LYS A 266 -22.34 4.25 -3.56
CA LYS A 266 -22.56 3.27 -4.64
C LYS A 266 -22.14 3.77 -6.02
N SER A 267 -22.40 5.04 -6.34
CA SER A 267 -22.00 5.61 -7.62
C SER A 267 -20.48 5.77 -7.75
N SER A 268 -19.79 6.08 -6.65
CA SER A 268 -18.33 6.13 -6.60
C SER A 268 -17.72 4.75 -6.79
N TYR A 269 -18.29 3.70 -6.17
CA TYR A 269 -17.82 2.33 -6.36
C TYR A 269 -18.04 1.83 -7.79
N ASN A 270 -19.22 2.10 -8.37
CA ASN A 270 -19.50 1.74 -9.77
C ASN A 270 -18.54 2.44 -10.74
N LEU A 271 -18.28 3.74 -10.52
CA LEU A 271 -17.30 4.49 -11.31
C LEU A 271 -15.91 3.90 -11.19
N PHE A 272 -15.48 3.56 -9.98
CA PHE A 272 -14.21 2.88 -9.72
C PHE A 272 -14.11 1.56 -10.49
N SER A 273 -15.10 0.68 -10.33
CA SER A 273 -15.10 -0.65 -10.96
C SER A 273 -15.08 -0.56 -12.48
N GLN A 274 -15.85 0.37 -13.04
CA GLN A 274 -15.85 0.64 -14.48
C GLN A 274 -14.47 1.15 -14.94
N LYS A 275 -13.93 2.19 -14.29
CA LYS A 275 -12.66 2.81 -14.69
C LYS A 275 -11.49 1.86 -14.53
N LEU A 276 -11.48 1.04 -13.48
CA LEU A 276 -10.44 0.03 -13.29
C LEU A 276 -10.53 -1.04 -14.37
N THR A 277 -11.73 -1.55 -14.66
CA THR A 277 -11.94 -2.51 -15.75
C THR A 277 -11.50 -1.94 -17.12
N GLU A 278 -11.80 -0.67 -17.39
CA GLU A 278 -11.34 0.03 -18.60
C GLU A 278 -9.82 0.19 -18.64
N PHE A 279 -9.18 0.46 -17.49
CA PHE A 279 -7.72 0.56 -17.38
C PHE A 279 -7.04 -0.78 -17.64
N LEU A 280 -7.63 -1.87 -17.14
CA LEU A 280 -7.15 -3.25 -17.21
C LEU A 280 -7.53 -3.99 -18.51
N LYS A 281 -8.05 -3.27 -19.51
CA LYS A 281 -8.31 -3.79 -20.86
C LYS A 281 -7.59 -2.96 -21.93
N SER A 282 -6.94 -3.65 -22.86
CA SER A 282 -6.37 -3.07 -24.08
C SER A 282 -6.88 -3.80 -25.31
N GLU A 283 -7.00 -3.06 -26.41
CA GLU A 283 -7.11 -3.67 -27.74
C GLU A 283 -5.76 -4.26 -28.17
N LEU A 284 -5.79 -5.27 -29.04
CA LEU A 284 -4.59 -5.85 -29.64
C LEU A 284 -4.14 -4.98 -30.82
N THR A 285 -3.26 -4.03 -30.54
CA THR A 285 -2.59 -3.22 -31.57
C THR A 285 -1.23 -3.81 -31.94
N SER A 286 -0.65 -3.39 -33.05
CA SER A 286 0.73 -3.75 -33.44
C SER A 286 1.74 -3.49 -32.31
N LEU A 287 1.63 -2.36 -31.61
CA LEU A 287 2.48 -2.06 -30.45
C LEU A 287 2.27 -3.04 -29.29
N VAL A 288 1.01 -3.31 -28.92
CA VAL A 288 0.66 -4.24 -27.83
C VAL A 288 1.11 -5.66 -28.17
N PHE A 289 1.03 -6.07 -29.43
CA PHE A 289 1.53 -7.36 -29.90
C PHE A 289 3.05 -7.49 -29.76
N ILE A 290 3.83 -6.47 -30.16
CA ILE A 290 5.29 -6.49 -29.93
C ILE A 290 5.61 -6.54 -28.43
N ASN A 291 4.87 -5.80 -27.60
CA ASN A 291 5.04 -5.84 -26.15
C ASN A 291 4.68 -7.21 -25.55
N PHE A 292 3.64 -7.86 -26.06
CA PHE A 292 3.31 -9.23 -25.71
C PHE A 292 4.47 -10.18 -26.06
N LEU A 293 5.07 -10.03 -27.24
CA LEU A 293 6.25 -10.82 -27.60
C LEU A 293 7.43 -10.55 -26.66
N ARG A 294 7.64 -9.30 -26.19
CA ARG A 294 8.62 -8.99 -25.13
C ARG A 294 8.35 -9.78 -23.85
N PHE A 295 7.08 -9.82 -23.44
CA PHE A 295 6.59 -10.45 -22.22
C PHE A 295 6.67 -11.99 -22.26
N LYS A 296 6.13 -12.62 -23.31
CA LYS A 296 6.15 -14.07 -23.52
C LYS A 296 7.21 -14.43 -24.56
N SER A 297 8.46 -14.51 -24.13
CA SER A 297 9.62 -14.71 -25.02
C SER A 297 9.56 -15.97 -25.89
N LYS A 298 8.86 -17.02 -25.45
CA LYS A 298 8.68 -18.27 -26.22
C LYS A 298 8.14 -18.03 -27.63
N TYR A 299 7.29 -17.02 -27.82
CA TYR A 299 6.65 -16.74 -29.12
C TYR A 299 7.51 -15.92 -30.07
N LYS A 300 8.54 -15.21 -29.59
CA LYS A 300 9.45 -14.41 -30.43
C LYS A 300 10.09 -15.27 -31.54
N THR A 301 10.32 -16.55 -31.23
CA THR A 301 10.93 -17.56 -32.11
C THR A 301 10.06 -17.88 -33.33
N LEU A 302 8.76 -17.57 -33.31
CA LEU A 302 7.84 -17.84 -34.41
C LEU A 302 7.94 -16.82 -35.53
N PHE A 303 8.55 -15.65 -35.29
CA PHE A 303 8.46 -14.51 -36.21
C PHE A 303 9.79 -14.14 -36.85
N GLN A 304 9.69 -13.58 -38.04
CA GLN A 304 10.77 -12.91 -38.78
C GLN A 304 10.31 -11.54 -39.28
N TYR A 305 11.24 -10.63 -39.52
CA TYR A 305 10.96 -9.30 -40.09
C TYR A 305 11.60 -9.18 -41.47
N ARG A 306 10.85 -8.63 -42.43
CA ARG A 306 11.34 -8.28 -43.77
C ARG A 306 11.69 -6.79 -43.78
N CYS A 307 12.94 -6.47 -44.08
CA CYS A 307 13.41 -5.11 -44.29
C CYS A 307 14.00 -4.94 -45.69
N GLU A 308 13.79 -3.77 -46.28
CA GLU A 308 14.45 -3.40 -47.53
C GLU A 308 15.77 -2.69 -47.22
N CYS A 309 16.88 -3.24 -47.71
CA CYS A 309 18.22 -2.67 -47.54
C CYS A 309 18.90 -2.56 -48.90
N SER A 310 19.13 -1.33 -49.37
CA SER A 310 19.77 -1.06 -50.67
C SER A 310 19.06 -1.74 -51.86
N GLY A 311 17.73 -1.69 -51.90
CA GLY A 311 16.91 -2.25 -52.99
C GLY A 311 16.80 -3.78 -52.99
N LYS A 312 17.30 -4.46 -51.95
CA LYS A 312 17.14 -5.91 -51.76
C LYS A 312 16.37 -6.20 -50.47
N ASN A 313 15.45 -7.15 -50.55
CA ASN A 313 14.80 -7.69 -49.36
C ASN A 313 15.79 -8.51 -48.55
N ARG A 314 15.82 -8.25 -47.25
CA ARG A 314 16.56 -9.01 -46.25
C ARG A 314 15.61 -9.45 -45.15
N TYR A 315 15.96 -10.55 -44.50
CA TYR A 315 15.12 -11.22 -43.52
C TYR A 315 15.91 -11.48 -42.25
N ILE A 316 15.30 -11.25 -41.10
CA ILE A 316 15.93 -11.46 -39.79
C ILE A 316 14.93 -12.05 -38.81
N SER A 317 15.36 -12.93 -37.91
CA SER A 317 14.49 -13.46 -36.87
C SER A 317 14.18 -12.39 -35.81
N LEU A 318 12.99 -12.44 -35.22
CA LEU A 318 12.65 -11.51 -34.13
C LEU A 318 13.51 -11.73 -32.88
N GLU A 319 13.96 -12.95 -32.63
CA GLU A 319 14.92 -13.27 -31.54
C GLU A 319 16.15 -12.38 -31.63
N LYS A 320 16.78 -12.30 -32.82
CA LYS A 320 17.94 -11.45 -33.08
C LYS A 320 17.61 -9.98 -32.91
N MET A 321 16.49 -9.50 -33.47
CA MET A 321 16.10 -8.11 -33.26
C MET A 321 15.91 -7.74 -31.79
N PHE A 322 15.32 -8.65 -30.99
CA PHE A 322 15.19 -8.44 -29.54
C PHE A 322 16.54 -8.50 -28.82
N GLU A 323 17.50 -9.33 -29.22
CA GLU A 323 18.87 -9.31 -28.66
C GLU A 323 19.51 -7.92 -28.81
N TYR A 324 19.46 -7.34 -30.02
CA TYR A 324 19.99 -6.00 -30.27
C TYR A 324 19.25 -4.90 -29.49
N GLU A 325 17.92 -5.02 -29.31
CA GLU A 325 17.14 -4.08 -28.49
C GLU A 325 17.68 -3.94 -27.05
N HIS A 326 18.26 -4.99 -26.46
CA HIS A 326 18.78 -4.92 -25.08
C HIS A 326 20.00 -4.00 -24.93
N THR A 327 20.73 -3.74 -26.04
CA THR A 327 21.94 -2.92 -26.05
C THR A 327 21.75 -1.60 -26.80
N SER A 328 20.60 -1.42 -27.47
CA SER A 328 20.28 -0.24 -28.26
C SER A 328 19.37 0.73 -27.48
N LYS A 329 19.40 2.00 -27.92
CA LYS A 329 18.40 3.02 -27.53
C LYS A 329 17.11 2.91 -28.36
N TYR A 330 17.13 2.12 -29.44
CA TYR A 330 16.01 1.85 -30.33
C TYR A 330 15.43 0.46 -30.02
N ASN A 331 14.18 0.24 -30.40
CA ASN A 331 13.45 -0.97 -30.07
C ASN A 331 12.75 -1.57 -31.30
N VAL A 332 12.25 -2.79 -31.15
CA VAL A 332 11.54 -3.55 -32.19
C VAL A 332 10.18 -2.93 -32.52
N SER A 333 9.67 -1.95 -31.77
CA SER A 333 8.39 -1.29 -32.11
C SER A 333 8.54 -0.41 -33.35
N ALA A 334 7.45 -0.28 -34.13
CA ALA A 334 7.44 0.39 -35.44
C ALA A 334 8.13 1.76 -35.46
N ASP A 335 7.91 2.58 -34.42
CA ASP A 335 8.43 3.96 -34.32
C ASP A 335 9.96 4.07 -34.42
N THR A 336 10.70 3.08 -33.91
CA THR A 336 12.16 3.14 -33.84
C THR A 336 12.87 1.97 -34.53
N ARG A 337 12.11 0.97 -35.00
CA ARG A 337 12.62 -0.24 -35.65
C ARG A 337 13.56 0.05 -36.81
N ALA A 338 13.25 1.04 -37.65
CA ALA A 338 14.10 1.39 -38.79
C ALA A 338 15.50 1.86 -38.38
N SER A 339 15.63 2.48 -37.19
CA SER A 339 16.92 2.86 -36.63
C SER A 339 17.63 1.66 -36.01
N LEU A 340 16.89 0.79 -35.30
CA LEU A 340 17.43 -0.47 -34.76
C LEU A 340 18.02 -1.34 -35.89
N VAL A 341 17.31 -1.51 -36.99
CA VAL A 341 17.76 -2.32 -38.16
C VAL A 341 19.08 -1.83 -38.73
N LYS A 342 19.39 -0.52 -38.64
CA LYS A 342 20.67 0.04 -39.12
C LYS A 342 21.85 -0.28 -38.20
N GLU A 343 21.59 -0.62 -36.93
CA GLU A 343 22.62 -0.99 -35.96
C GLU A 343 22.95 -2.49 -35.98
N ILE A 344 22.12 -3.30 -36.64
CA ILE A 344 22.31 -4.76 -36.75
C ILE A 344 23.40 -5.08 -37.76
N GLU A 345 24.32 -5.97 -37.39
CA GLU A 345 25.40 -6.43 -38.27
C GLU A 345 24.84 -7.16 -39.50
N GLY A 346 25.50 -6.96 -40.65
CA GLY A 346 24.95 -7.37 -41.95
C GLY A 346 24.83 -8.88 -42.16
N ASP A 347 25.62 -9.68 -41.43
CA ASP A 347 25.67 -11.14 -41.44
C ASP A 347 24.54 -11.81 -40.64
N GLU A 348 23.86 -11.06 -39.77
CA GLU A 348 22.63 -11.50 -39.08
C GLU A 348 21.42 -11.57 -40.02
N PHE A 349 21.53 -11.01 -41.23
CA PHE A 349 20.46 -11.00 -42.22
C PHE A 349 20.55 -12.16 -43.23
N HIS A 350 19.42 -12.78 -43.48
CA HIS A 350 19.24 -13.76 -44.55
C HIS A 350 18.78 -13.11 -45.85
N LEU A 351 19.22 -13.66 -46.99
CA LEU A 351 18.81 -13.23 -48.34
C LEU A 351 17.49 -13.86 -48.80
N SER A 352 17.01 -14.88 -48.09
CA SER A 352 15.75 -15.57 -48.34
C SER A 352 14.94 -15.65 -47.05
N PRO A 353 13.60 -15.75 -47.12
CA PRO A 353 12.77 -16.00 -45.95
C PRO A 353 13.26 -17.19 -45.12
N ILE A 354 13.24 -17.04 -43.79
CA ILE A 354 13.59 -18.11 -42.87
C ILE A 354 12.43 -19.10 -42.83
N LEU A 355 12.71 -20.37 -43.13
CA LEU A 355 11.70 -21.42 -43.16
C LEU A 355 11.08 -21.62 -41.77
N GLY A 356 9.76 -21.80 -41.69
CA GLY A 356 9.07 -22.03 -40.42
C GLY A 356 8.72 -20.79 -39.61
N LYS A 357 9.04 -19.58 -40.08
CA LYS A 357 8.73 -18.33 -39.37
C LYS A 357 7.68 -17.47 -40.11
N ILE A 358 6.84 -16.81 -39.34
CA ILE A 358 5.77 -15.90 -39.79
C ILE A 358 6.34 -14.49 -39.98
N PHE A 359 5.90 -13.77 -41.01
CA PHE A 359 6.31 -12.37 -41.19
C PHE A 359 5.59 -11.47 -40.20
N LEU A 360 6.35 -10.78 -39.35
CA LEU A 360 5.83 -9.75 -38.47
C LEU A 360 5.09 -8.67 -39.26
N ASN A 361 5.62 -8.26 -40.42
CA ASN A 361 4.98 -7.28 -41.29
C ASN A 361 3.54 -7.67 -41.67
N ASP A 362 3.27 -8.95 -41.91
CA ASP A 362 1.95 -9.45 -42.30
C ASP A 362 0.99 -9.42 -41.11
N ILE A 363 1.49 -9.74 -39.91
CA ILE A 363 0.72 -9.62 -38.66
C ILE A 363 0.37 -8.16 -38.38
N GLU A 364 1.34 -7.24 -38.50
CA GLU A 364 1.08 -5.81 -38.33
C GLU A 364 0.03 -5.31 -39.32
N ASN A 365 0.10 -5.74 -40.59
CA ASN A 365 -0.93 -5.42 -41.58
C ASN A 365 -2.31 -5.97 -41.19
N VAL A 366 -2.40 -7.20 -40.67
CA VAL A 366 -3.67 -7.75 -40.16
C VAL A 366 -4.17 -6.89 -39.00
N LEU A 367 -3.31 -6.57 -38.04
CA LEU A 367 -3.67 -5.80 -36.84
C LEU A 367 -4.13 -4.38 -37.20
N ASP A 368 -3.40 -3.68 -38.06
CA ASP A 368 -3.71 -2.31 -38.47
C ASP A 368 -5.03 -2.23 -39.28
N ASN A 369 -5.42 -3.31 -39.95
CA ASN A 369 -6.71 -3.44 -40.67
C ASN A 369 -7.81 -4.13 -39.85
N SER A 370 -7.57 -4.39 -38.57
CA SER A 370 -8.49 -5.16 -37.70
C SER A 370 -9.23 -4.31 -36.67
N ALA A 371 -9.21 -2.98 -36.80
CA ALA A 371 -9.93 -2.08 -35.89
C ALA A 371 -11.39 -2.53 -35.70
N GLY A 372 -11.78 -2.81 -34.45
CA GLY A 372 -13.11 -3.28 -34.07
C GLY A 372 -13.42 -4.77 -34.33
N LYS A 373 -12.47 -5.55 -34.88
CA LYS A 373 -12.63 -7.01 -35.01
C LYS A 373 -12.43 -7.71 -33.66
N SER A 374 -13.08 -8.86 -33.47
CA SER A 374 -12.86 -9.70 -32.30
C SER A 374 -11.47 -10.36 -32.35
N LEU A 375 -10.94 -10.73 -31.20
CA LEU A 375 -9.66 -11.45 -31.11
C LEU A 375 -9.67 -12.76 -31.90
N GLU A 376 -10.83 -13.43 -31.97
CA GLU A 376 -11.01 -14.64 -32.76
C GLU A 376 -10.98 -14.38 -34.27
N ALA A 377 -11.56 -13.27 -34.75
CA ALA A 377 -11.46 -12.88 -36.15
C ALA A 377 -10.01 -12.57 -36.54
N ILE A 378 -9.27 -11.87 -35.66
CA ILE A 378 -7.84 -11.60 -35.85
C ILE A 378 -7.05 -12.91 -35.88
N ARG A 379 -7.31 -13.84 -34.95
CA ARG A 379 -6.67 -15.18 -34.93
C ARG A 379 -6.87 -15.91 -36.26
N ASN A 380 -8.06 -15.88 -36.83
CA ASN A 380 -8.35 -16.56 -38.08
C ASN A 380 -7.57 -15.96 -39.25
N GLU A 381 -7.40 -14.64 -39.30
CA GLU A 381 -6.56 -13.96 -40.31
C GLU A 381 -5.06 -14.28 -40.13
N VAL A 382 -4.59 -14.35 -38.88
CA VAL A 382 -3.21 -14.80 -38.58
C VAL A 382 -3.02 -16.27 -38.94
N ASN A 383 -4.02 -17.13 -38.74
CA ASN A 383 -3.96 -18.53 -39.14
C ASN A 383 -3.82 -18.72 -40.66
N ILE A 384 -4.37 -17.81 -41.47
CA ILE A 384 -4.17 -17.83 -42.93
C ILE A 384 -2.72 -17.51 -43.30
N SER A 385 -2.04 -16.64 -42.53
CA SER A 385 -0.66 -16.20 -42.75
C SER A 385 0.40 -17.01 -41.98
N ARG A 386 0.01 -18.07 -41.26
CA ARG A 386 0.89 -18.85 -40.36
C ARG A 386 2.01 -19.63 -41.07
N GLY A 387 1.92 -19.80 -42.39
CA GLY A 387 2.84 -20.64 -43.15
C GLY A 387 2.83 -22.09 -42.64
N THR A 388 3.99 -22.59 -42.21
CA THR A 388 4.14 -23.97 -41.71
C THR A 388 4.00 -24.10 -40.19
N VAL A 389 3.79 -23.00 -39.46
CA VAL A 389 3.57 -23.05 -38.00
C VAL A 389 2.26 -23.77 -37.70
N SER A 390 2.24 -24.65 -36.70
CA SER A 390 1.03 -25.37 -36.30
C SER A 390 -0.07 -24.42 -35.81
N GLU A 391 -1.31 -24.73 -36.17
CA GLU A 391 -2.50 -24.01 -35.69
C GLU A 391 -2.66 -24.07 -34.16
N ASP A 392 -2.24 -25.17 -33.54
CA ASP A 392 -2.28 -25.33 -32.08
C ASP A 392 -1.41 -24.28 -31.38
N VAL A 393 -0.23 -23.99 -31.93
CA VAL A 393 0.71 -23.01 -31.39
C VAL A 393 0.16 -21.59 -31.53
N ILE A 394 -0.54 -21.29 -32.64
CA ILE A 394 -1.22 -20.00 -32.82
C ILE A 394 -2.38 -19.87 -31.84
N THR A 395 -3.15 -20.93 -31.64
CA THR A 395 -4.25 -20.95 -30.68
C THR A 395 -3.75 -20.71 -29.25
N GLU A 396 -2.68 -21.40 -28.85
CA GLU A 396 -2.01 -21.17 -27.56
C GLU A 396 -1.55 -19.71 -27.43
N MET A 397 -0.89 -19.17 -28.46
CA MET A 397 -0.43 -17.77 -28.46
C MET A 397 -1.58 -16.78 -28.29
N PHE A 398 -2.72 -16.99 -28.97
CA PHE A 398 -3.86 -16.10 -28.85
C PHE A 398 -4.57 -16.20 -27.50
N ASN A 399 -4.54 -17.36 -26.84
CA ASN A 399 -4.97 -17.48 -25.45
C ASN A 399 -4.03 -16.69 -24.51
N ASP A 400 -2.72 -16.84 -24.67
CA ASP A 400 -1.74 -16.06 -23.90
C ASP A 400 -1.85 -14.54 -24.19
N ILE A 401 -2.19 -14.14 -25.42
CA ILE A 401 -2.48 -12.75 -25.77
C ILE A 401 -3.74 -12.25 -25.06
N HIS A 402 -4.81 -13.05 -25.05
CA HIS A 402 -6.05 -12.71 -24.36
C HIS A 402 -5.78 -12.35 -22.89
N ASP A 403 -5.05 -13.21 -22.18
CA ASP A 403 -4.69 -13.01 -20.78
C ASP A 403 -3.71 -11.83 -20.59
N PHE A 404 -2.91 -11.51 -21.61
CA PHE A 404 -2.05 -10.34 -21.59
C PHE A 404 -2.82 -9.02 -21.75
N ILE A 405 -3.84 -8.97 -22.62
CA ILE A 405 -4.57 -7.73 -22.95
C ILE A 405 -5.78 -7.48 -22.03
N ILE A 406 -6.29 -8.51 -21.36
CA ILE A 406 -7.42 -8.43 -20.42
C ILE A 406 -6.98 -8.96 -19.06
N THR A 407 -7.05 -8.08 -18.04
CA THR A 407 -7.00 -8.49 -16.63
C THR A 407 -8.39 -8.27 -16.03
N ASP A 408 -8.99 -9.33 -15.47
CA ASP A 408 -10.30 -9.25 -14.80
C ASP A 408 -10.10 -9.23 -13.27
N PRO A 409 -10.22 -8.06 -12.61
CA PRO A 409 -9.94 -7.95 -11.18
C PRO A 409 -11.06 -8.60 -10.35
N CYS A 410 -10.69 -9.43 -9.37
CA CYS A 410 -11.66 -9.99 -8.44
C CYS A 410 -12.03 -8.96 -7.35
N LEU A 411 -13.00 -8.10 -7.66
CA LEU A 411 -13.48 -7.02 -6.79
C LEU A 411 -14.49 -7.51 -5.74
N PRO A 412 -14.68 -6.79 -4.61
CA PRO A 412 -15.80 -7.02 -3.72
C PRO A 412 -17.14 -6.97 -4.45
N ASP A 413 -18.07 -7.86 -4.07
CA ASP A 413 -19.39 -7.91 -4.70
C ASP A 413 -20.08 -6.52 -4.63
N SER A 414 -20.68 -6.10 -5.74
CA SER A 414 -21.41 -4.84 -5.82
C SER A 414 -22.82 -4.91 -5.24
N GLY A 415 -23.36 -6.12 -5.00
CA GLY A 415 -24.68 -6.40 -4.44
C GLY A 415 -24.81 -6.22 -2.92
N LYS A 416 -23.95 -5.40 -2.29
CA LYS A 416 -23.96 -5.11 -0.84
C LYS A 416 -25.12 -4.23 -0.40
N ASP A 417 -25.37 -4.21 0.91
CA ASP A 417 -26.30 -3.27 1.55
C ASP A 417 -25.59 -1.93 1.82
N TYR A 418 -25.86 -0.93 0.97
CA TYR A 418 -25.20 0.36 1.04
C TYR A 418 -25.82 1.26 2.11
N LYS A 419 -25.01 1.64 3.10
CA LYS A 419 -25.38 2.55 4.18
C LYS A 419 -24.97 3.97 3.83
N GLU A 420 -25.93 4.89 3.85
CA GLU A 420 -25.61 6.32 3.71
C GLU A 420 -24.86 6.82 4.94
N THR A 421 -23.77 7.54 4.71
CA THR A 421 -22.94 8.14 5.75
C THR A 421 -22.59 9.58 5.39
N TYR A 422 -22.22 10.38 6.39
CA TYR A 422 -21.75 11.73 6.14
C TYR A 422 -20.44 11.70 5.33
N THR A 423 -20.44 12.36 4.18
CA THR A 423 -19.24 12.52 3.36
C THR A 423 -18.48 13.79 3.73
N LEU A 424 -17.24 13.63 4.17
CA LEU A 424 -16.33 14.74 4.43
C LEU A 424 -15.94 15.41 3.10
N CYS A 425 -16.20 16.71 2.96
CA CYS A 425 -15.89 17.46 1.74
C CYS A 425 -14.63 18.32 1.93
N LEU A 426 -13.53 17.91 1.29
CA LEU A 426 -12.25 18.63 1.30
C LEU A 426 -11.92 19.12 -0.10
N SER A 427 -11.58 20.41 -0.21
CA SER A 427 -11.14 21.00 -1.47
C SER A 427 -9.64 20.93 -1.58
N THR A 428 -9.13 20.70 -2.80
CA THR A 428 -7.69 20.81 -3.08
C THR A 428 -7.17 22.23 -2.87
N PHE A 429 -8.01 23.24 -2.70
CA PHE A 429 -7.62 24.63 -2.39
C PHE A 429 -7.66 24.96 -0.90
N ASP A 430 -8.22 24.09 -0.06
CA ASP A 430 -8.28 24.35 1.37
C ASP A 430 -6.86 24.47 1.96
N SER A 431 -6.73 25.29 3.00
CA SER A 431 -5.53 25.32 3.84
C SER A 431 -5.52 24.11 4.78
N ARG A 432 -4.37 23.84 5.42
CA ARG A 432 -4.25 22.78 6.42
C ARG A 432 -5.22 23.03 7.57
N GLU A 433 -5.27 24.28 8.02
CA GLU A 433 -6.09 24.75 9.14
C GLU A 433 -7.58 24.60 8.79
N THR A 434 -7.99 24.98 7.58
CA THR A 434 -9.37 24.80 7.08
C THR A 434 -9.76 23.32 7.00
N ILE A 435 -8.86 22.44 6.57
CA ILE A 435 -9.14 20.99 6.53
C ILE A 435 -9.33 20.45 7.94
N ILE A 436 -8.44 20.80 8.86
CA ILE A 436 -8.54 20.41 10.27
C ILE A 436 -9.86 20.93 10.87
N GLU A 437 -10.23 22.18 10.62
CA GLU A 437 -11.50 22.75 11.09
C GLU A 437 -12.71 21.97 10.56
N LYS A 438 -12.75 21.65 9.26
CA LYS A 438 -13.82 20.86 8.66
C LYS A 438 -13.95 19.47 9.29
N ILE A 439 -12.84 18.79 9.55
CA ILE A 439 -12.81 17.48 10.21
C ILE A 439 -13.37 17.58 11.63
N ASN A 440 -12.92 18.58 12.40
CA ASN A 440 -13.41 18.78 13.78
C ASN A 440 -14.92 19.08 13.80
N ASN A 441 -15.43 19.85 12.85
CA ASN A 441 -16.85 20.19 12.76
C ASN A 441 -17.75 19.02 12.32
N SER A 442 -17.15 17.89 11.88
CA SER A 442 -17.89 16.71 11.42
C SER A 442 -17.75 15.47 12.30
N ILE A 443 -17.01 15.53 13.43
CA ILE A 443 -16.77 14.34 14.28
C ILE A 443 -18.05 13.71 14.82
N ASP A 444 -19.06 14.50 15.16
CA ASP A 444 -20.36 14.01 15.67
C ASP A 444 -21.22 13.36 14.58
N LYS A 445 -20.83 13.47 13.31
CA LYS A 445 -21.62 13.03 12.14
C LYS A 445 -20.87 12.04 11.25
N SER A 446 -19.55 11.93 11.41
CA SER A 446 -18.66 11.18 10.53
C SER A 446 -17.65 10.37 11.32
N GLU A 447 -17.84 9.05 11.37
CA GLU A 447 -16.87 8.15 11.99
C GLU A 447 -15.49 8.24 11.31
N LEU A 448 -15.44 8.47 10.00
CA LEU A 448 -14.19 8.76 9.29
C LEU A 448 -13.45 9.95 9.91
N SER A 449 -14.16 11.05 10.18
CA SER A 449 -13.57 12.26 10.76
C SER A 449 -13.04 11.99 12.17
N LEU A 450 -13.84 11.30 12.98
CA LEU A 450 -13.45 10.96 14.35
C LEU A 450 -12.24 10.01 14.36
N LEU A 451 -12.28 8.88 13.64
CA LEU A 451 -11.15 7.95 13.53
C LEU A 451 -9.89 8.62 12.98
N SER A 452 -10.02 9.61 12.09
CA SER A 452 -8.86 10.37 11.59
C SER A 452 -8.15 11.14 12.71
N LEU A 453 -8.88 11.65 13.72
CA LEU A 453 -8.26 12.27 14.89
C LEU A 453 -7.52 11.25 15.77
N TYR A 454 -8.04 10.03 15.89
CA TYR A 454 -7.36 8.93 16.61
C TYR A 454 -6.09 8.51 15.88
N VAL A 455 -6.14 8.30 14.56
CA VAL A 455 -4.94 7.99 13.76
C VAL A 455 -3.92 9.12 13.77
N TYR A 456 -4.38 10.37 13.67
CA TYR A 456 -3.53 11.56 13.74
C TYR A 456 -2.97 11.80 15.15
N ARG A 457 -3.58 11.18 16.18
CA ARG A 457 -3.25 11.30 17.60
C ARG A 457 -3.45 12.71 18.15
N ASP A 458 -4.58 13.36 17.83
CA ASP A 458 -4.96 14.67 18.41
C ASP A 458 -5.37 14.51 19.89
N MET A 459 -4.38 14.30 20.77
CA MET A 459 -4.59 13.96 22.18
C MET A 459 -5.27 15.07 22.99
N ASP A 460 -5.35 16.30 22.46
CA ASP A 460 -6.10 17.40 23.07
C ASP A 460 -7.62 17.20 22.94
N LYS A 461 -8.07 16.37 21.98
CA LYS A 461 -9.50 16.23 21.63
C LYS A 461 -10.04 14.81 21.76
N ILE A 462 -9.19 13.81 21.55
CA ILE A 462 -9.63 12.41 21.61
C ILE A 462 -9.61 11.88 23.04
N ASP A 463 -10.38 10.82 23.28
CA ASP A 463 -10.29 10.06 24.51
C ASP A 463 -8.95 9.28 24.53
N TRP A 464 -8.26 9.30 25.67
CA TRP A 464 -6.97 8.65 25.84
C TRP A 464 -7.10 7.14 26.08
N LEU A 465 -8.25 6.63 26.53
CA LEU A 465 -8.43 5.22 26.86
C LEU A 465 -8.04 4.29 25.68
N PRO A 466 -8.48 4.52 24.43
CA PRO A 466 -8.01 3.75 23.28
C PRO A 466 -6.49 3.81 23.05
N PHE A 467 -5.86 4.96 23.27
CA PHE A 467 -4.40 5.11 23.12
C PHE A 467 -3.65 4.32 24.20
N ILE A 468 -4.06 4.43 25.46
CA ILE A 468 -3.43 3.72 26.58
C ILE A 468 -3.60 2.21 26.39
N LYS A 469 -4.77 1.73 25.94
CA LYS A 469 -4.97 0.32 25.60
C LYS A 469 -3.96 -0.14 24.53
N ALA A 470 -3.81 0.61 23.44
CA ALA A 470 -2.84 0.26 22.39
C ALA A 470 -1.39 0.28 22.91
N ALA A 471 -1.05 1.24 23.77
CA ALA A 471 0.28 1.35 24.37
C ALA A 471 0.63 0.17 25.29
N ILE A 472 -0.35 -0.41 26.00
CA ILE A 472 -0.09 -1.50 26.96
C ILE A 472 -0.25 -2.89 26.33
N GLU A 473 -1.05 -3.03 25.27
CA GLU A 473 -1.36 -4.37 24.73
C GLU A 473 -0.65 -4.69 23.40
N ARG A 474 0.00 -3.73 22.72
CA ARG A 474 0.36 -3.88 21.28
C ARG A 474 1.76 -3.40 20.90
N ASN A 475 2.77 -3.71 21.72
CA ASN A 475 4.14 -3.27 21.48
C ASN A 475 5.18 -4.40 21.66
N PRO A 476 5.07 -5.51 20.90
CA PRO A 476 5.85 -6.72 21.17
C PRO A 476 7.36 -6.55 20.99
N VAL A 477 7.84 -5.59 20.20
CA VAL A 477 9.28 -5.37 19.97
C VAL A 477 10.04 -4.93 21.22
N CYS A 478 9.36 -4.25 22.15
CA CYS A 478 9.98 -3.67 23.34
C CYS A 478 10.58 -4.75 24.26
N PHE A 479 10.03 -5.97 24.22
CA PHE A 479 10.36 -7.00 25.22
C PHE A 479 11.60 -7.81 24.87
N ASN A 480 11.89 -8.03 23.59
CA ASN A 480 12.95 -8.95 23.18
C ASN A 480 14.32 -8.58 23.77
N ASP A 481 14.67 -7.30 23.76
CA ASP A 481 15.95 -6.79 24.26
C ASP A 481 15.93 -6.41 25.75
N LEU A 482 14.74 -6.28 26.34
CA LEU A 482 14.54 -5.77 27.70
C LEU A 482 14.16 -6.87 28.70
N ASN A 483 13.89 -8.09 28.26
CA ASN A 483 13.37 -9.16 29.11
C ASN A 483 14.28 -9.49 30.31
N GLU A 484 15.60 -9.44 30.13
CA GLU A 484 16.58 -9.79 31.17
C GLU A 484 16.93 -8.62 32.13
N LYS A 485 16.40 -7.42 31.90
CA LYS A 485 16.76 -6.21 32.67
C LYS A 485 15.78 -5.95 33.80
N SER A 486 16.24 -5.55 34.98
CA SER A 486 15.37 -5.05 36.05
C SER A 486 14.62 -3.78 35.62
N THR A 487 13.50 -3.46 36.28
CA THR A 487 12.72 -2.24 36.02
C THR A 487 13.58 -0.98 36.17
N ASP A 488 14.49 -0.94 37.16
CA ASP A 488 15.43 0.17 37.35
C ASP A 488 16.44 0.30 36.21
N GLU A 489 16.93 -0.81 35.66
CA GLU A 489 17.82 -0.79 34.49
C GLU A 489 17.09 -0.31 33.24
N VAL A 490 15.86 -0.75 33.03
CA VAL A 490 15.00 -0.25 31.94
C VAL A 490 14.79 1.26 32.10
N TYR A 491 14.41 1.72 33.30
CA TYR A 491 14.25 3.14 33.58
C TYR A 491 15.53 3.95 33.25
N LYS A 492 16.70 3.46 33.68
CA LYS A 492 18.00 4.08 33.35
C LYS A 492 18.28 4.14 31.85
N LEU A 493 17.86 3.14 31.08
CA LEU A 493 17.96 3.19 29.61
C LEU A 493 17.04 4.26 29.02
N LEU A 494 15.79 4.34 29.50
CA LEU A 494 14.80 5.28 28.99
C LEU A 494 15.17 6.74 29.26
N ILE A 495 15.71 7.06 30.43
CA ILE A 495 16.17 8.43 30.74
C ILE A 495 17.39 8.85 29.91
N ASN A 496 18.19 7.88 29.45
CA ASN A 496 19.34 8.13 28.60
C ASN A 496 18.99 8.30 27.11
N MET A 497 17.75 7.99 26.69
CA MET A 497 17.26 8.25 25.34
C MET A 497 16.96 9.73 25.13
N SER A 498 17.04 10.19 23.87
CA SER A 498 16.60 11.54 23.50
C SER A 498 15.17 11.80 24.00
N ASN A 499 14.94 12.99 24.55
CA ASN A 499 13.64 13.40 25.09
C ASN A 499 12.69 14.00 24.03
N ASP A 500 13.05 13.87 22.76
CA ASP A 500 12.23 14.36 21.65
C ASP A 500 11.33 13.24 21.15
N SER A 501 10.03 13.49 21.16
CA SER A 501 9.05 12.64 20.49
C SER A 501 9.22 12.69 18.96
N VAL A 502 8.84 11.60 18.29
CA VAL A 502 8.72 11.57 16.82
C VAL A 502 7.48 12.32 16.32
N TYR A 503 6.56 12.64 17.23
CA TYR A 503 5.38 13.46 16.98
C TYR A 503 5.53 14.87 17.58
N ASP A 504 5.19 15.88 16.78
CA ASP A 504 5.19 17.27 17.24
C ASP A 504 3.97 17.60 18.11
N ASN A 505 3.99 18.78 18.74
CA ASN A 505 2.89 19.33 19.56
C ASN A 505 2.40 18.32 20.62
N ASN A 506 1.12 18.34 20.94
CA ASN A 506 0.44 17.49 21.91
C ASN A 506 0.02 16.14 21.30
N ARG A 507 0.91 15.49 20.55
CA ARG A 507 0.73 14.14 19.99
C ARG A 507 1.74 13.18 20.59
N LEU A 508 1.39 11.90 20.72
CA LEU A 508 2.21 10.92 21.44
C LEU A 508 2.63 9.73 20.58
N ALA A 509 3.87 9.29 20.76
CA ALA A 509 4.42 8.04 20.23
C ALA A 509 3.96 6.83 21.04
N LEU A 510 3.82 5.68 20.38
CA LEU A 510 3.61 4.39 21.02
C LEU A 510 4.94 3.81 21.54
N PRO A 511 4.92 2.92 22.54
CA PRO A 511 6.12 2.31 23.10
C PRO A 511 7.08 1.67 22.08
N ASP A 512 6.55 0.99 21.07
CA ASP A 512 7.33 0.38 20.00
C ASP A 512 8.10 1.40 19.14
N GLU A 513 7.51 2.56 18.87
CA GLU A 513 8.14 3.68 18.17
C GLU A 513 9.27 4.28 19.00
N ILE A 514 9.07 4.44 20.30
CA ILE A 514 10.12 4.93 21.21
C ILE A 514 11.30 3.97 21.21
N TRP A 515 11.01 2.67 21.36
CA TRP A 515 12.04 1.65 21.43
C TRP A 515 12.81 1.52 20.11
N ASN A 516 12.12 1.57 18.96
CA ASN A 516 12.75 1.48 17.64
C ASN A 516 13.59 2.70 17.29
N PHE A 517 13.09 3.90 17.60
CA PHE A 517 13.74 5.16 17.21
C PHE A 517 14.63 5.75 18.30
N LYS A 518 14.73 5.07 19.46
CA LYS A 518 15.57 5.41 20.61
C LYS A 518 15.35 6.85 21.10
N ARG A 519 14.11 7.30 21.07
CA ARG A 519 13.71 8.65 21.48
C ARG A 519 12.23 8.72 21.81
N GLY A 520 11.87 9.57 22.76
CA GLY A 520 10.48 9.79 23.16
C GLY A 520 10.36 10.84 24.25
N ASP A 521 9.20 11.46 24.35
CA ASP A 521 8.83 12.36 25.45
C ASP A 521 8.73 11.61 26.79
N GLY A 522 8.80 12.33 27.92
CA GLY A 522 8.64 11.74 29.25
C GLY A 522 7.33 10.97 29.46
N ILE A 523 6.21 11.42 28.89
CA ILE A 523 4.92 10.69 28.96
C ILE A 523 5.04 9.34 28.22
N GLU A 524 5.63 9.38 27.03
CA GLU A 524 5.78 8.21 26.16
C GLU A 524 6.72 7.19 26.82
N LYS A 525 7.83 7.64 27.40
CA LYS A 525 8.78 6.81 28.16
C LYS A 525 8.13 6.18 29.40
N ALA A 526 7.28 6.92 30.12
CA ALA A 526 6.53 6.37 31.24
C ALA A 526 5.62 5.23 30.78
N LEU A 527 4.91 5.40 29.66
CA LEU A 527 4.04 4.35 29.11
C LEU A 527 4.82 3.12 28.63
N LEU A 528 6.00 3.29 28.03
CA LEU A 528 6.88 2.16 27.69
C LEU A 528 7.36 1.41 28.94
N LEU A 529 7.68 2.13 30.02
CA LEU A 529 8.02 1.46 31.28
C LEU A 529 6.80 0.72 31.85
N SER A 530 5.60 1.30 31.76
CA SER A 530 4.35 0.65 32.19
C SER A 530 4.07 -0.63 31.43
N ASP A 531 4.19 -0.59 30.10
CA ASP A 531 4.03 -1.73 29.20
C ASP A 531 4.93 -2.91 29.62
N ILE A 532 6.20 -2.62 29.93
CA ILE A 532 7.17 -3.61 30.43
C ILE A 532 6.78 -4.18 31.80
N ILE A 533 6.29 -3.33 32.72
CA ILE A 533 5.85 -3.78 34.05
C ILE A 533 4.62 -4.70 33.93
N VAL A 534 3.60 -4.29 33.19
CA VAL A 534 2.37 -5.08 33.00
C VAL A 534 2.66 -6.41 32.31
N GLN A 535 3.55 -6.43 31.32
CA GLN A 535 3.91 -7.66 30.62
C GLN A 535 4.61 -8.67 31.54
N ARG A 536 5.41 -8.20 32.51
CA ARG A 536 6.08 -9.05 33.50
C ARG A 536 5.12 -9.54 34.58
N GLU A 537 4.25 -8.65 35.04
CA GLU A 537 3.25 -8.94 36.05
C GLU A 537 1.92 -8.30 35.65
N ASN A 538 1.04 -9.11 35.03
CA ASN A 538 -0.26 -8.64 34.55
C ASN A 538 -1.18 -8.13 35.68
N SER A 539 -0.91 -8.43 36.95
CA SER A 539 -1.64 -7.91 38.11
C SER A 539 -1.08 -6.60 38.68
N ALA A 540 0.04 -6.11 38.17
CA ALA A 540 0.71 -4.93 38.69
C ALA A 540 -0.21 -3.71 38.65
N GLY A 541 -0.29 -3.01 39.77
CA GLY A 541 -0.92 -1.68 39.84
C GLY A 541 0.09 -0.63 39.41
N ILE A 542 -0.31 0.20 38.44
CA ILE A 542 0.49 1.31 37.94
C ILE A 542 -0.36 2.57 37.99
N GLU A 543 0.22 3.64 38.52
CA GLU A 543 -0.35 4.98 38.48
C GLU A 543 0.63 5.93 37.78
N ILE A 544 0.18 6.61 36.73
CA ILE A 544 0.95 7.64 36.03
C ILE A 544 0.26 8.98 36.28
N ILE A 545 1.00 9.92 36.87
CA ILE A 545 0.56 11.29 37.09
C ILE A 545 1.34 12.20 36.15
N ILE A 546 0.62 12.89 35.28
CA ILE A 546 1.14 13.86 34.32
C ILE A 546 0.68 15.24 34.80
N ASP A 547 1.63 16.09 35.21
CA ASP A 547 1.41 17.51 35.47
C ASP A 547 2.40 18.35 34.67
N ARG A 548 2.01 18.65 33.44
CA ARG A 548 2.79 19.39 32.45
C ARG A 548 4.15 18.73 32.25
N GLU A 549 5.23 19.44 32.61
CA GLU A 549 6.60 18.97 32.45
C GLU A 549 6.96 17.79 33.37
N LYS A 550 6.19 17.54 34.43
CA LYS A 550 6.49 16.49 35.41
C LYS A 550 5.62 15.28 35.17
N VAL A 551 6.26 14.14 34.94
CA VAL A 551 5.58 12.84 34.80
C VAL A 551 6.15 11.89 35.83
N SER A 552 5.29 11.34 36.67
CA SER A 552 5.67 10.32 37.66
C SER A 552 4.90 9.03 37.41
N LEU A 553 5.61 7.91 37.38
CA LEU A 553 5.05 6.57 37.37
C LEU A 553 5.30 5.92 38.74
N GLU A 554 4.25 5.45 39.38
CA GLU A 554 4.32 4.68 40.62
C GLU A 554 3.91 3.23 40.36
N SER A 555 4.72 2.28 40.85
CA SER A 555 4.38 0.86 40.84
C SER A 555 5.12 0.12 41.95
N ALA A 556 4.41 -0.75 42.69
CA ALA A 556 4.94 -1.55 43.80
C ALA A 556 5.78 -0.74 44.82
N GLY A 557 5.37 0.49 45.12
CA GLY A 557 6.06 1.40 46.04
C GLY A 557 7.33 2.07 45.50
N SER A 558 7.68 1.81 44.23
CA SER A 558 8.75 2.51 43.50
C SER A 558 8.17 3.67 42.69
N VAL A 559 8.91 4.78 42.64
CA VAL A 559 8.51 5.99 41.90
C VAL A 559 9.58 6.35 40.88
N PHE A 560 9.17 6.42 39.61
CA PHE A 560 10.00 6.76 38.46
C PHE A 560 9.60 8.13 37.91
N GLN A 561 10.58 9.00 37.68
CA GLN A 561 10.34 10.39 37.27
C GLN A 561 10.83 10.63 35.85
N PHE A 562 10.03 11.31 35.04
CA PHE A 562 10.36 11.72 33.68
C PHE A 562 10.01 13.20 33.47
N THR A 563 10.66 13.80 32.48
CA THR A 563 10.39 15.18 32.06
C THR A 563 9.69 15.18 30.71
N SER A 564 8.54 15.85 30.62
CA SER A 564 7.77 16.01 29.38
C SER A 564 7.94 17.41 28.80
N HIS A 565 7.91 17.51 27.48
CA HIS A 565 7.74 18.76 26.74
C HIS A 565 6.27 18.99 26.33
N LYS A 566 5.38 18.05 26.63
CA LYS A 566 3.94 18.11 26.32
C LYS A 566 3.22 18.80 27.48
N ASN A 567 2.15 19.54 27.17
CA ASN A 567 1.44 20.34 28.16
C ASN A 567 0.13 19.69 28.59
N PHE A 568 0.20 18.51 29.18
CA PHE A 568 -0.98 17.76 29.64
C PHE A 568 -1.13 17.74 31.14
N ARG A 569 -2.36 17.51 31.61
CA ARG A 569 -2.69 17.18 32.99
C ARG A 569 -3.60 15.98 33.00
N LYS A 570 -3.08 14.83 33.41
CA LYS A 570 -3.78 13.54 33.36
C LYS A 570 -3.34 12.62 34.50
N ARG A 571 -4.28 11.79 34.97
CA ARG A 571 -3.99 10.63 35.82
C ARG A 571 -4.40 9.37 35.08
N ILE A 572 -3.49 8.42 34.96
CA ILE A 572 -3.73 7.14 34.30
C ILE A 572 -3.50 6.03 35.32
N SER A 573 -4.49 5.18 35.51
CA SER A 573 -4.37 3.99 36.36
C SER A 573 -4.52 2.74 35.50
N ILE A 574 -3.61 1.79 35.70
CA ILE A 574 -3.53 0.55 34.93
C ILE A 574 -3.44 -0.61 35.91
N ARG A 575 -4.32 -1.61 35.75
CA ARG A 575 -4.29 -2.85 36.51
C ARG A 575 -4.76 -4.00 35.63
N GLY A 576 -3.80 -4.75 35.09
CA GLY A 576 -4.08 -5.73 34.04
C GLY A 576 -4.77 -5.08 32.85
N LYS A 577 -6.00 -5.51 32.54
CA LYS A 577 -6.81 -4.97 31.44
C LYS A 577 -7.71 -3.79 31.84
N GLU A 578 -7.76 -3.46 33.12
CA GLU A 578 -8.53 -2.31 33.62
C GLU A 578 -7.68 -1.05 33.48
N ILE A 579 -8.18 -0.09 32.70
CA ILE A 579 -7.53 1.18 32.43
C ILE A 579 -8.52 2.29 32.76
N SER A 580 -8.10 3.28 33.55
CA SER A 580 -8.84 4.52 33.77
C SER A 580 -7.96 5.72 33.45
N VAL A 581 -8.54 6.72 32.79
CA VAL A 581 -7.87 7.97 32.47
C VAL A 581 -8.73 9.14 32.93
N GLU A 582 -8.17 9.99 33.79
CA GLU A 582 -8.80 11.21 34.33
C GLU A 582 -8.07 12.45 33.80
#